data_AF-A0A2V6C1Z3-F1
#
_entry.id   AF-A0A2V6C1Z3-F1
#
_cell.length_a   1.000
_cell.length_b   1.000
_cell.length_c   1.000
_cell.angle_alpha   90.00
_cell.angle_beta   90.00
_cell.angle_gamma   90.00
#
_symmetry.space_group_name_H-M   'P 1'
#
loop_
_entity.id
_entity.type
_entity.pdbx_description
1 polymer ?
#
loop_
_entity_poly.entity_id
_entity_poly.type
_entity_poly.pdbx_seq_one_letter_code
_entity_poly.pdbx_strand_id
1 'polypeptide(L)' 'MKTFSAKAAEVPRKWWIIDAKDQVLGRVAVKAATLLRGKEKTVFTPHVDTGDFVIVVNADKVRVTG' A
#
# COMPACT_ATOMS: atom_id res chain seq x y z
N MET A 1 16.73 15.59 -21.19
CA MET A 1 16.75 14.49 -20.20
C MET A 1 15.35 13.89 -20.13
N LYS A 2 15.18 12.57 -20.16
CA LYS A 2 13.86 11.92 -20.04
C LYS A 2 13.59 11.57 -18.59
N THR A 3 12.36 11.77 -18.13
CA THR A 3 11.92 11.38 -16.78
C THR A 3 11.97 9.86 -16.65
N PHE A 4 12.43 9.38 -15.50
CA PHE A 4 12.45 7.95 -15.20
C PHE A 4 11.02 7.38 -15.21
N SER A 5 10.85 6.21 -15.82
CA SER A 5 9.60 5.44 -15.78
C SER A 5 9.95 4.02 -15.36
N ALA A 6 9.31 3.53 -14.28
CA ALA A 6 9.56 2.19 -13.77
C ALA A 6 9.12 1.14 -14.81
N LYS A 7 9.90 0.06 -14.95
CA LYS A 7 9.49 -1.11 -15.75
C LYS A 7 8.87 -2.13 -14.81
N ALA A 8 7.68 -2.65 -15.18
CA ALA A 8 6.93 -3.58 -14.34
C ALA A 8 7.74 -4.81 -13.88
N ALA A 9 8.63 -5.34 -14.74
CA ALA A 9 9.45 -6.52 -14.45
C ALA A 9 10.58 -6.27 -13.43
N GLU A 10 10.98 -5.01 -13.22
CA GLU A 10 12.11 -4.63 -12.38
C GLU A 10 11.65 -4.00 -11.05
N VAL A 11 10.34 -3.92 -10.78
CA VAL A 11 9.83 -3.34 -9.53
C VAL A 11 10.03 -4.32 -8.37
N PRO A 12 10.88 -3.99 -7.37
CA PRO A 12 10.95 -4.79 -6.16
C PRO A 12 9.66 -4.60 -5.35
N ARG A 13 8.98 -5.71 -5.04
CA ARG A 13 7.79 -5.73 -4.19
C ARG A 13 8.13 -6.31 -2.82
N LYS A 14 7.79 -5.58 -1.77
CA LYS A 14 7.90 -6.01 -0.37
C LYS A 14 6.55 -6.53 0.12
N TRP A 15 6.59 -7.24 1.24
CA TRP A 15 5.41 -7.68 1.97
C TRP A 15 5.26 -6.85 3.24
N TRP A 16 4.04 -6.38 3.48
CA TRP A 16 3.67 -5.63 4.67
C TRP A 16 2.57 -6.36 5.42
N ILE A 17 2.63 -6.33 6.75
CA ILE A 17 1.58 -6.84 7.62
C ILE A 17 0.99 -5.66 8.38
N ILE A 18 -0.32 -5.48 8.31
CA ILE A 18 -1.06 -4.46 9.05
C ILE A 18 -1.98 -5.16 10.05
N ASP A 19 -1.76 -4.89 11.34
CA ASP A 19 -2.71 -5.29 12.38
C ASP A 19 -3.84 -4.26 12.46
N ALA A 20 -5.06 -4.69 12.16
CA ALA A 20 -6.25 -3.84 12.17
C ALA A 20 -6.93 -3.77 13.55
N LYS A 21 -6.45 -4.52 14.55
CA LYS A 21 -7.03 -4.53 15.89
C LYS A 21 -7.02 -3.13 16.51
N ASP A 22 -8.18 -2.69 17.00
CA ASP A 22 -8.40 -1.39 17.64
C ASP A 22 -8.07 -0.17 16.75
N GLN A 23 -7.82 -0.38 15.46
CA GLN A 23 -7.54 0.67 14.50
C GLN A 23 -8.83 1.18 13.84
N VAL A 24 -8.85 2.46 13.47
CA VAL A 24 -9.98 3.04 12.74
C VAL A 24 -9.96 2.55 11.29
N LEU A 25 -11.08 2.00 10.82
CA LEU A 25 -11.22 1.40 9.48
C LEU A 25 -10.65 2.27 8.37
N GLY A 26 -11.05 3.55 8.32
CA GLY A 26 -10.58 4.47 7.29
C GLY A 26 -9.06 4.66 7.28
N ARG A 27 -8.41 4.67 8.45
CA ARG A 27 -6.96 4.84 8.56
C ARG A 27 -6.21 3.60 8.05
N VAL A 28 -6.71 2.40 8.39
CA VAL A 28 -6.17 1.14 7.89
C VAL A 28 -6.30 1.06 6.37
N ALA A 29 -7.48 1.38 5.84
CA ALA A 29 -7.75 1.34 4.39
C ALA A 29 -6.86 2.31 3.60
N VAL A 30 -6.72 3.56 4.06
CA VAL A 30 -5.87 4.57 3.39
C VAL A 30 -4.41 4.14 3.38
N LYS A 31 -3.91 3.56 4.49
CA LYS A 31 -2.53 3.06 4.59
C LYS A 31 -2.31 1.88 3.64
N ALA A 32 -3.21 0.90 3.63
CA ALA A 32 -3.14 -0.23 2.71
C ALA A 32 -3.17 0.23 1.24
N ALA A 33 -4.07 1.15 0.88
CA ALA A 33 -4.17 1.68 -0.48
C ALA A 33 -2.90 2.43 -0.92
N THR A 34 -2.25 3.15 -0.01
CA THR A 34 -1.00 3.87 -0.31
C THR A 34 0.15 2.91 -0.63
N LEU A 35 0.25 1.82 0.13
CA LEU A 35 1.24 0.75 -0.08
C LEU A 35 0.97 -0.05 -1.36
N LEU A 36 -0.29 -0.44 -1.59
CA LEU A 36 -0.71 -1.16 -2.80
C LEU A 36 -0.47 -0.34 -4.07
N ARG A 37 -0.57 1.00 -4.00
CA ARG A 37 -0.28 1.86 -5.14
C ARG A 37 1.21 2.15 -5.30
N GLY A 38 2.02 1.88 -4.28
CA GLY A 38 3.45 2.18 -4.26
C GLY A 38 3.76 3.69 -4.21
N LYS A 39 2.81 4.51 -3.73
CA LYS A 39 2.95 5.98 -3.64
C LYS A 39 4.09 6.44 -2.72
N GLU A 40 4.50 5.57 -1.79
CA GLU A 40 5.64 5.79 -0.91
C GLU A 40 6.98 5.68 -1.65
N LYS A 41 7.03 4.93 -2.76
CA LYS A 41 8.29 4.67 -3.47
C LYS A 41 8.64 5.84 -4.38
N THR A 42 9.92 6.19 -4.40
CA THR A 42 10.48 7.23 -5.30
C THR A 42 10.34 6.87 -6.78
N VAL A 43 10.15 5.58 -7.09
CA VAL A 43 9.94 5.05 -8.46
C VAL A 43 8.47 5.06 -8.88
N PHE A 44 7.58 5.69 -8.10
CA PHE A 44 6.15 5.74 -8.39
C PHE A 44 5.89 6.23 -9.81
N THR A 45 5.27 5.36 -10.59
CA THR A 45 4.94 5.63 -11.99
C THR A 45 3.43 5.39 -12.16
N PRO A 46 2.61 6.42 -12.45
CA PRO A 46 1.14 6.30 -12.35
C PRO A 46 0.50 5.19 -13.19
N HIS A 47 1.12 4.83 -14.32
CA HIS A 47 0.64 3.83 -15.26
C HIS A 47 1.24 2.43 -15.03
N VAL A 48 2.10 2.27 -14.02
CA VAL A 48 2.74 0.99 -13.66
C VAL A 48 2.43 0.65 -12.22
N ASP A 49 2.06 -0.60 -11.97
CA ASP A 49 1.88 -1.08 -10.60
C ASP A 49 3.25 -1.27 -9.91
N THR A 50 3.65 -0.22 -9.19
CA THR A 50 4.86 -0.19 -8.36
C THR A 50 4.59 -0.59 -6.90
N GLY A 51 3.40 -1.13 -6.61
CA GLY A 51 2.92 -1.44 -5.27
C GLY A 51 3.71 -2.49 -4.51
N ASP A 52 3.40 -2.58 -3.22
CA ASP A 52 3.80 -3.68 -2.35
C ASP A 52 2.60 -4.54 -1.98
N PHE A 53 2.85 -5.77 -1.54
CA PHE A 53 1.82 -6.66 -1.04
C PHE A 53 1.48 -6.32 0.41
N VAL A 54 0.20 -6.37 0.76
CA VAL A 54 -0.30 -6.04 2.09
C VAL A 54 -1.17 -7.17 2.60
N ILE A 55 -0.85 -7.68 3.78
CA ILE A 55 -1.65 -8.63 4.54
C ILE A 55 -2.26 -7.86 5.71
N VAL A 56 -3.59 -7.90 5.83
CA VAL A 56 -4.30 -7.30 6.98
C VAL A 56 -4.75 -8.41 7.90
N VAL A 57 -4.34 -8.35 9.17
CA VAL A 57 -4.72 -9.31 10.22
C VAL A 57 -5.66 -8.67 11.23
N ASN A 58 -6.44 -9.49 11.95
CA ASN A 58 -7.46 -9.03 12.92
C ASN A 58 -8.48 -8.03 12.31
N ALA A 59 -8.86 -8.23 11.04
CA ALA A 59 -9.78 -7.32 10.35
C ALA A 59 -11.18 -7.27 10.98
N ASP A 60 -11.58 -8.32 11.69
CA ASP A 60 -12.81 -8.42 12.49
C ASP A 60 -12.83 -7.47 13.70
N LYS A 61 -11.67 -7.03 14.18
CA LYS A 61 -11.50 -6.17 15.37
C LYS A 61 -11.25 -4.70 15.02
N VAL A 62 -11.55 -4.32 13.79
CA VAL A 62 -11.42 -2.93 13.33
C VAL A 62 -12.52 -2.06 13.96
N ARG A 63 -12.18 -0.81 14.27
CA ARG A 63 -13.11 0.15 14.86
C ARG A 63 -13.69 1.06 13.79
N VAL A 64 -14.99 1.28 13.85
CA VAL A 64 -15.67 2.38 13.15
C VAL A 64 -16.02 3.45 14.17
N THR A 65 -15.86 4.71 13.79
CA THR A 65 -16.24 5.85 14.63
C THR A 65 -17.65 6.29 14.26
N GLY A 66 -18.49 6.53 15.26
CA GLY A 66 -19.81 7.13 15.20
C GLY A 66 -19.99 8.02 16.42
#